data_AF-A0A1G3R410-F1
#
_entry.id   AF-A0A1G3R410-F1
#
_cell.length_a   1.000
_cell.length_b   1.000
_cell.length_c   1.000
_cell.angle_alpha   90.00
_cell.angle_beta   90.00
_cell.angle_gamma   90.00
#
_symmetry.space_group_name_H-M   'P 1'
#
loop_
_entity.id
_entity.type
_entity.pdbx_description
1 polymer ?
#
loop_
_entity_poly.entity_id
_entity_poly.type
_entity_poly.pdbx_seq_one_letter_code
_entity_poly.pdbx_strand_id
1 'polypeptide(L)'
;MPVNGDITDILKGWEFDSDNQIRIIQADDGRQVLQVRQPLGIEQYELDGRPDGRQPFGRPTMLDEIRARLENHRSARGSDDGFAIAHDDFTTLQNEGLLFYFRYLVLFQIGDFVRTSRDTEHNLALCELVERYAESEEDRRELLQHRPYILRMNAISRAMISLHKEMKVAAEEILAGAISAIEGMKEIDTPAFQFERMRSLNYLKATLKQIHDKESSPVEGLKAELAAAVDEEDYERAASLRDRIRDLSADVEAEVETGDFGDS
;
A
#
# COMPACT_ATOMS: atom_id res chain seq x y z
N MET A 1 37.31 8.82 12.11
CA MET A 1 36.86 9.82 13.09
C MET A 1 35.43 9.47 13.49
N PRO A 2 34.98 9.69 14.74
CA PRO A 2 33.56 9.54 15.05
C PRO A 2 32.80 10.53 14.16
N VAL A 3 31.82 10.04 13.41
CA VAL A 3 30.90 10.93 12.69
C VAL A 3 30.13 11.69 13.76
N ASN A 4 30.19 13.02 13.73
CA ASN A 4 29.32 13.83 14.57
C ASN A 4 27.87 13.51 14.15
N GLY A 5 27.13 12.84 15.02
CA GLY A 5 25.76 12.38 14.75
C GLY A 5 24.69 13.47 14.87
N ASP A 6 25.10 14.72 15.09
CA ASP A 6 24.19 15.86 15.13
C ASP A 6 23.59 16.12 13.73
N ILE A 7 22.28 15.90 13.61
CA ILE A 7 21.53 16.08 12.36
C ILE A 7 21.01 17.52 12.18
N THR A 8 21.35 18.47 13.05
CA THR A 8 20.82 19.84 13.03
C THR A 8 20.95 20.50 11.66
N ASP A 9 22.09 20.34 10.99
CA ASP A 9 22.31 20.97 9.68
C ASP A 9 21.47 20.32 8.58
N ILE A 10 21.23 19.00 8.66
CA ILE A 10 20.33 18.28 7.74
C ILE A 10 18.89 18.80 7.94
N LEU A 11 18.45 18.97 9.19
CA LEU A 11 17.10 19.46 9.51
C LEU A 11 16.90 20.93 9.10
N LYS A 12 17.93 21.77 9.18
CA LYS A 12 17.89 23.15 8.67
C LYS A 12 17.84 23.21 7.15
N GLY A 13 18.50 22.27 6.47
CA GLY A 13 18.49 22.16 5.01
C GLY A 13 17.17 21.67 4.43
N TRP A 14 16.27 21.14 5.26
CA TRP A 14 14.92 20.73 4.87
C TRP A 14 13.93 21.03 5.99
N GLU A 15 13.35 22.22 5.95
CA GLU A 15 12.34 22.64 6.94
C GLU A 15 11.11 21.73 6.90
N PHE A 16 10.46 21.54 8.05
CA PHE A 16 9.26 20.72 8.12
C PHE A 16 8.07 21.48 7.52
N ASP A 17 7.43 20.85 6.55
CA ASP A 17 6.18 21.28 5.92
C ASP A 17 5.22 20.09 5.94
N SER A 18 4.08 20.23 6.59
CA SER A 18 3.07 19.16 6.71
C SER A 18 2.48 18.76 5.35
N ASP A 19 2.48 19.67 4.38
CA ASP A 19 1.91 19.42 3.05
C ASP A 19 2.96 18.79 2.10
N ASN A 20 4.25 18.99 2.36
CA ASN A 20 5.37 18.55 1.50
C ASN A 20 6.47 17.80 2.27
N GLN A 21 6.06 16.85 3.12
CA GLN A 21 6.99 16.11 3.97
C GLN A 21 7.73 14.94 3.29
N ILE A 22 7.46 14.61 2.02
CA ILE A 22 8.03 13.42 1.35
C ILE A 22 8.87 13.85 0.14
N ARG A 23 10.06 13.25 -0.01
CA ARG A 23 10.89 13.43 -1.21
C ARG A 23 11.67 12.16 -1.57
N ILE A 24 12.04 12.03 -2.84
CA ILE A 24 13.00 11.03 -3.32
C ILE A 24 14.25 11.77 -3.79
N ILE A 25 15.42 11.38 -3.27
CA ILE A 25 16.71 11.99 -3.63
C ILE A 25 17.70 10.92 -4.10
N GLN A 26 18.75 11.34 -4.83
CA GLN A 26 19.90 10.50 -5.10
C GLN A 26 20.90 10.61 -3.94
N ALA A 27 21.32 9.46 -3.41
CA ALA A 27 22.40 9.35 -2.46
C ALA A 27 23.77 9.47 -3.16
N ASP A 28 24.83 9.68 -2.38
CA ASP A 28 26.20 9.88 -2.90
C ASP A 28 26.72 8.71 -3.74
N ASP A 29 26.20 7.51 -3.51
CA ASP A 29 26.54 6.30 -4.26
C ASP A 29 25.61 6.04 -5.46
N GLY A 30 24.74 6.99 -5.80
CA GLY A 30 23.83 6.96 -6.95
C GLY A 30 22.52 6.20 -6.70
N ARG A 31 22.32 5.57 -5.54
CA ARG A 31 21.04 4.96 -5.18
C ARG A 31 19.97 6.03 -4.97
N GLN A 32 18.71 5.67 -5.19
CA GLN A 32 17.59 6.53 -4.80
C GLN A 32 17.11 6.17 -3.40
N VAL A 33 16.87 7.18 -2.57
CA VAL A 33 16.32 7.01 -1.23
C VAL A 33 15.07 7.88 -1.07
N LEU A 34 14.08 7.32 -0.38
CA LEU A 34 12.86 8.00 0.03
C LEU A 34 13.10 8.61 1.40
N GLN A 35 12.82 9.90 1.56
CA GLN A 35 12.92 10.58 2.84
C GLN A 35 11.58 11.15 3.26
N VAL A 36 11.30 11.10 4.57
CA VAL A 36 10.12 11.70 5.18
C VAL A 36 10.55 12.66 6.27
N ARG A 37 10.14 13.92 6.17
CA ARG A 37 10.41 14.95 7.18
C ARG A 37 9.35 14.86 8.27
N GLN A 38 9.77 14.49 9.47
CA GLN A 38 8.95 14.51 10.68
C GLN A 38 9.08 15.87 11.37
N PRO A 39 8.20 16.28 12.29
CA PRO A 39 8.37 17.56 13.02
C PRO A 39 9.74 17.68 13.71
N LEU A 40 10.25 16.59 14.27
CA LEU A 40 11.48 16.55 15.06
C LEU A 40 12.57 15.64 14.47
N GLY A 41 12.44 15.23 13.21
CA GLY A 41 13.42 14.33 12.60
C GLY A 41 13.22 14.08 11.12
N ILE A 42 13.97 13.12 10.60
CA ILE A 42 13.86 12.62 9.24
C ILE A 42 13.91 11.10 9.30
N GLU A 43 13.04 10.46 8.55
CA GLU A 43 13.15 9.04 8.21
C GLU A 43 13.76 8.92 6.81
N GLN A 44 14.60 7.92 6.61
CA GLN A 44 15.16 7.61 5.30
C GLN A 44 15.00 6.12 5.04
N TYR A 45 14.51 5.81 3.84
CA TYR A 45 14.27 4.46 3.36
C TYR A 45 15.03 4.26 2.06
N GLU A 46 15.67 3.11 1.92
CA GLU A 46 16.05 2.61 0.61
C GLU A 46 14.82 2.52 -0.26
N LEU A 47 14.87 3.03 -1.50
CA LEU A 47 13.71 2.98 -2.38
C LEU A 47 13.46 1.54 -2.88
N ASP A 48 14.54 0.78 -3.06
CA ASP A 48 14.53 -0.59 -3.54
C ASP A 48 15.35 -1.49 -2.60
N GLY A 49 14.96 -2.77 -2.47
CA GLY A 49 15.55 -3.69 -1.49
C GLY A 49 14.97 -3.52 -0.09
N ARG A 50 15.74 -3.89 0.96
CA ARG A 50 15.31 -3.78 2.36
C ARG A 50 15.32 -2.31 2.81
N PRO A 51 14.24 -1.78 3.44
CA PRO A 51 14.10 -0.34 3.69
C PRO A 51 15.21 0.31 4.51
N ASP A 52 15.86 -0.42 5.42
CA ASP A 52 16.98 0.06 6.25
C ASP A 52 18.37 -0.16 5.62
N GLY A 53 18.42 -0.69 4.38
CA GLY A 53 19.65 -0.99 3.64
C GLY A 53 20.50 -2.12 4.22
N ARG A 54 20.04 -2.82 5.27
CA ARG A 54 20.80 -3.90 5.90
C ARG A 54 20.67 -5.20 5.12
N GLN A 55 21.66 -6.08 5.32
CA GLN A 55 21.68 -7.43 4.75
C GLN A 55 21.83 -8.47 5.88
N PRO A 56 20.74 -8.88 6.55
CA PRO A 56 20.81 -9.85 7.64
C PRO A 56 21.43 -11.16 7.15
N PHE A 57 22.43 -11.67 7.88
CA PHE A 57 23.18 -12.89 7.52
C PHE A 57 23.80 -12.86 6.10
N GLY A 58 24.08 -11.67 5.56
CA GLY A 58 24.60 -11.51 4.20
C GLY A 58 23.56 -11.75 3.10
N ARG A 59 22.26 -11.74 3.44
CA ARG A 59 21.15 -11.89 2.49
C ARG A 59 20.34 -10.60 2.39
N PRO A 60 19.55 -10.43 1.32
CA PRO A 60 18.74 -9.21 1.15
C PRO A 60 17.74 -9.01 2.28
N THR A 61 17.10 -10.08 2.76
CA THR A 61 16.08 -10.02 3.82
C THR A 61 16.19 -11.20 4.79
N MET A 62 15.56 -11.08 5.96
CA MET A 62 15.40 -12.18 6.92
C MET A 62 14.49 -13.27 6.34
N LEU A 63 13.47 -12.88 5.56
CA LEU A 63 12.67 -13.83 4.77
C LEU A 63 13.54 -14.72 3.88
N ASP A 64 14.54 -14.14 3.19
CA ASP A 64 15.46 -14.90 2.33
C ASP A 64 16.35 -15.87 3.14
N GLU A 65 16.77 -15.47 4.33
CA GLU A 65 17.54 -16.34 5.23
C GLU A 65 16.71 -17.54 5.69
N ILE A 66 15.48 -17.31 6.16
CA ILE A 66 14.63 -18.40 6.64
C ILE A 66 14.24 -19.34 5.49
N ARG A 67 13.97 -18.81 4.29
CA ARG A 67 13.74 -19.63 3.09
C ARG A 67 14.95 -20.50 2.74
N ALA A 68 16.16 -19.97 2.85
CA ALA A 68 17.37 -20.75 2.61
C ALA A 68 17.58 -21.84 3.67
N ARG A 69 17.31 -21.56 4.95
CA ARG A 69 17.33 -22.56 6.02
C ARG A 69 16.31 -23.68 5.77
N LEU A 70 15.10 -23.32 5.34
CA LEU A 70 14.05 -24.28 4.99
C LEU A 70 14.47 -25.18 3.82
N GLU A 71 15.08 -24.62 2.77
CA GLU A 71 15.55 -25.40 1.64
C GLU A 71 16.70 -26.36 2.01
N ASN A 72 17.63 -25.91 2.85
CA ASN A 72 18.69 -26.76 3.39
C ASN A 72 18.12 -27.91 4.23
N HIS A 73 17.10 -27.63 5.06
CA HIS A 73 16.41 -28.66 5.85
C HIS A 73 15.74 -29.70 4.95
N ARG A 74 15.02 -29.26 3.91
CA ARG A 74 14.41 -30.13 2.90
C ARG A 74 15.43 -30.99 2.17
N SER A 75 16.54 -30.40 1.76
CA SER A 75 17.64 -31.12 1.10
C SER A 75 18.24 -32.20 2.00
N ALA A 76 18.33 -31.95 3.32
CA ALA A 76 18.89 -32.90 4.27
C ALA A 76 17.91 -34.00 4.71
N ARG A 77 16.60 -33.72 4.78
CA ARG A 77 15.59 -34.62 5.35
C ARG A 77 14.58 -35.18 4.36
N GLY A 78 14.49 -34.63 3.15
CA GLY A 78 13.53 -35.02 2.12
C GLY A 78 12.12 -34.44 2.29
N SER A 79 11.86 -33.72 3.39
CA SER A 79 10.60 -32.99 3.65
C SER A 79 10.86 -31.75 4.52
N ASP A 80 9.85 -30.91 4.73
CA ASP A 80 9.90 -29.82 5.71
C ASP A 80 9.48 -30.24 7.13
N ASP A 81 9.30 -31.54 7.39
CA ASP A 81 8.89 -32.03 8.69
C ASP A 81 9.92 -31.68 9.78
N GLY A 82 9.43 -31.09 10.86
CA GLY A 82 10.26 -30.63 11.98
C GLY A 82 11.05 -29.35 11.70
N PHE A 83 10.83 -28.67 10.56
CA PHE A 83 11.26 -27.28 10.42
C PHE A 83 10.31 -26.37 11.19
N ALA A 84 10.87 -25.46 11.98
CA ALA A 84 10.08 -24.51 12.72
C ALA A 84 10.83 -23.20 12.94
N ILE A 85 10.08 -22.12 13.12
CA ILE A 85 10.57 -20.77 13.36
C ILE A 85 10.37 -20.48 14.84
N ALA A 86 11.49 -20.43 15.57
CA ALA A 86 11.52 -20.06 16.97
C ALA A 86 11.22 -18.56 17.15
N HIS A 87 10.87 -18.17 18.38
CA HIS A 87 10.49 -16.81 18.73
C HIS A 87 11.50 -15.74 18.29
N ASP A 88 12.81 -15.96 18.48
CA ASP A 88 13.84 -14.97 18.11
C ASP A 88 13.89 -14.70 16.59
N ASP A 89 13.75 -15.76 15.78
CA ASP A 89 13.67 -15.62 14.32
C ASP A 89 12.34 -14.95 13.91
N PHE A 90 11.24 -15.26 14.60
CA PHE A 90 9.95 -14.59 14.42
C PHE A 90 10.04 -13.09 14.70
N THR A 91 10.62 -12.67 15.84
CA THR A 91 10.80 -11.26 16.18
C THR A 91 11.60 -10.53 15.10
N THR A 92 12.59 -11.19 14.51
CA THR A 92 13.39 -10.62 13.42
C THR A 92 12.57 -10.47 12.14
N LEU A 93 11.74 -11.45 11.79
CA LEU A 93 10.79 -11.38 10.67
C LEU A 93 9.73 -10.30 10.88
N GLN A 94 9.18 -10.18 12.09
CA GLN A 94 8.20 -9.17 12.44
C GLN A 94 8.77 -7.75 12.30
N ASN A 95 9.96 -7.52 12.85
CA ASN A 95 10.67 -6.25 12.71
C ASN A 95 10.97 -5.91 11.25
N GLU A 96 11.32 -6.91 10.43
CA GLU A 96 11.43 -6.71 8.98
C GLU A 96 10.10 -6.26 8.38
N GLY A 97 8.99 -6.96 8.69
CA GLY A 97 7.66 -6.60 8.20
C GLY A 97 7.26 -5.16 8.57
N LEU A 98 7.64 -4.67 9.75
CA LEU A 98 7.42 -3.28 10.17
C LEU A 98 8.18 -2.27 9.31
N LEU A 99 9.42 -2.56 8.94
CA LEU A 99 10.19 -1.67 8.05
C LEU A 99 9.52 -1.52 6.69
N PHE A 100 9.09 -2.64 6.10
CA PHE A 100 8.38 -2.64 4.83
C PHE A 100 7.02 -1.94 4.95
N TYR A 101 6.32 -2.13 6.09
CA TYR A 101 5.08 -1.43 6.40
C TYR A 101 5.23 0.09 6.36
N PHE A 102 6.20 0.64 7.08
CA PHE A 102 6.42 2.08 7.09
C PHE A 102 6.74 2.61 5.69
N ARG A 103 7.58 1.92 4.92
CA ARG A 103 7.91 2.35 3.55
C ARG A 103 6.68 2.30 2.62
N TYR A 104 5.92 1.21 2.61
CA TYR A 104 4.81 1.09 1.67
C TYR A 104 3.66 2.04 1.97
N LEU A 105 3.48 2.48 3.21
CA LEU A 105 2.52 3.53 3.54
C LEU A 105 2.87 4.84 2.82
N VAL A 106 4.15 5.22 2.88
CA VAL A 106 4.65 6.44 2.25
C VAL A 106 4.60 6.31 0.72
N LEU A 107 5.00 5.15 0.18
CA LEU A 107 4.91 4.86 -1.26
C LEU A 107 3.47 4.94 -1.77
N PHE A 108 2.51 4.42 -1.01
CA PHE A 108 1.09 4.49 -1.34
C PHE A 108 0.60 5.95 -1.36
N GLN A 109 1.00 6.76 -0.37
CA GLN A 109 0.64 8.18 -0.29
C GLN A 109 1.11 8.99 -1.51
N ILE A 110 2.30 8.70 -2.03
CA ILE A 110 2.84 9.38 -3.22
C ILE A 110 2.46 8.72 -4.55
N GLY A 111 1.63 7.68 -4.52
CA GLY A 111 1.15 7.00 -5.73
C GLY A 111 2.15 6.05 -6.39
N ASP A 112 3.25 5.66 -5.73
CA ASP A 112 4.14 4.60 -6.21
C ASP A 112 3.54 3.22 -5.89
N PHE A 113 2.50 2.88 -6.65
CA PHE A 113 1.76 1.64 -6.47
C PHE A 113 2.59 0.41 -6.85
N VAL A 114 3.57 0.54 -7.75
CA VAL A 114 4.46 -0.56 -8.13
C VAL A 114 5.30 -1.02 -6.94
N ARG A 115 5.98 -0.08 -6.27
CA ARG A 115 6.76 -0.42 -5.08
C ARG A 115 5.88 -0.76 -3.87
N THR A 116 4.71 -0.14 -3.74
CA THR A 116 3.73 -0.53 -2.71
C THR A 116 3.29 -1.99 -2.88
N SER A 117 2.98 -2.41 -4.12
CA SER A 117 2.62 -3.81 -4.41
C SER A 117 3.77 -4.76 -4.04
N ARG A 118 5.01 -4.43 -4.39
CA ARG A 118 6.18 -5.25 -4.06
C ARG A 118 6.35 -5.42 -2.54
N ASP A 119 6.27 -4.31 -1.79
CA ASP A 119 6.51 -4.33 -0.35
C ASP A 119 5.38 -5.04 0.42
N THR A 120 4.14 -4.86 -0.03
CA THR A 120 3.01 -5.61 0.53
C THR A 120 3.08 -7.11 0.19
N GLU A 121 3.58 -7.48 -0.99
CA GLU A 121 3.84 -8.87 -1.37
C GLU A 121 4.92 -9.52 -0.51
N HIS A 122 5.98 -8.77 -0.17
CA HIS A 122 6.98 -9.21 0.82
C HIS A 122 6.33 -9.51 2.19
N ASN A 123 5.49 -8.60 2.68
CA ASN A 123 4.80 -8.81 3.95
C ASN A 123 3.78 -9.96 3.91
N LEU A 124 3.10 -10.20 2.79
CA LEU A 124 2.23 -11.37 2.63
C LEU A 124 3.05 -12.67 2.67
N ALA A 125 4.23 -12.69 2.07
CA ALA A 125 5.14 -13.84 2.14
C ALA A 125 5.66 -14.10 3.56
N LEU A 126 5.88 -13.05 4.37
CA LEU A 126 6.16 -13.20 5.81
C LEU A 126 4.98 -13.88 6.53
N CYS A 127 3.74 -13.44 6.26
CA CYS A 127 2.54 -14.08 6.83
C CYS A 127 2.46 -15.57 6.45
N GLU A 128 2.67 -15.93 5.19
CA GLU A 128 2.62 -17.33 4.73
C GLU A 128 3.66 -18.20 5.43
N LEU A 129 4.88 -17.68 5.60
CA LEU A 129 5.97 -18.39 6.26
C LEU A 129 5.66 -18.62 7.75
N VAL A 130 5.20 -17.58 8.46
CA VAL A 130 4.85 -17.64 9.89
C VAL A 130 3.64 -18.53 10.12
N GLU A 131 2.60 -18.44 9.28
CA GLU A 131 1.42 -19.30 9.37
C GLU A 131 1.81 -20.78 9.34
N ARG A 132 2.74 -21.15 8.46
CA ARG A 132 3.14 -22.53 8.27
C ARG A 132 4.14 -23.03 9.31
N TYR A 133 5.16 -22.23 9.66
CA TYR A 133 6.33 -22.74 10.36
C TYR A 133 6.60 -22.13 11.75
N ALA A 134 5.91 -21.08 12.18
CA ALA A 134 6.12 -20.57 13.54
C ALA A 134 5.85 -21.65 14.60
N GLU A 135 6.65 -21.73 15.66
CA GLU A 135 6.39 -22.68 16.74
C GLU A 135 5.24 -22.23 17.64
N SER A 136 5.19 -20.91 17.87
CA SER A 136 4.24 -20.27 18.78
C SER A 136 2.93 -19.90 18.08
N GLU A 137 1.80 -20.29 18.65
CA GLU A 137 0.48 -19.80 18.21
C GLU A 137 0.29 -18.31 18.53
N GLU A 138 0.96 -17.79 19.56
CA GLU A 138 0.91 -16.36 19.90
C GLU A 138 1.58 -15.52 18.81
N ASP A 139 2.79 -15.92 18.39
CA ASP A 139 3.55 -15.28 17.31
C ASP A 139 2.74 -15.30 16.00
N ARG A 140 2.09 -16.42 15.69
CA ARG A 140 1.16 -16.52 14.54
C ARG A 140 0.03 -15.50 14.66
N ARG A 141 -0.66 -15.45 15.80
CA ARG A 141 -1.78 -14.52 16.00
C ARG A 141 -1.33 -13.06 15.87
N GLU A 142 -0.18 -12.73 16.41
CA GLU A 142 0.36 -11.37 16.43
C GLU A 142 0.64 -10.82 15.02
N LEU A 143 1.20 -11.63 14.12
CA LEU A 143 1.45 -11.20 12.75
C LEU A 143 0.22 -11.37 11.85
N LEU A 144 -0.46 -12.53 11.93
CA LEU A 144 -1.54 -12.87 11.00
C LEU A 144 -2.80 -12.03 11.19
N GLN A 145 -2.99 -11.41 12.36
CA GLN A 145 -4.11 -10.48 12.57
C GLN A 145 -4.10 -9.30 11.59
N HIS A 146 -2.94 -8.96 11.01
CA HIS A 146 -2.78 -7.86 10.05
C HIS A 146 -2.90 -8.29 8.58
N ARG A 147 -2.99 -9.60 8.29
CA ARG A 147 -3.02 -10.12 6.92
C ARG A 147 -4.14 -9.53 6.04
N PRO A 148 -5.38 -9.29 6.54
CA PRO A 148 -6.43 -8.67 5.73
C PRO A 148 -6.05 -7.27 5.23
N TYR A 149 -5.42 -6.45 6.09
CA TYR A 149 -4.95 -5.11 5.73
C TYR A 149 -3.89 -5.18 4.63
N ILE A 150 -2.88 -6.02 4.83
CA ILE A 150 -1.75 -6.13 3.89
C ILE A 150 -2.28 -6.57 2.51
N LEU A 151 -3.20 -7.55 2.49
CA LEU A 151 -3.80 -8.03 1.26
C LEU A 151 -4.66 -6.95 0.57
N ARG A 152 -5.42 -6.16 1.33
CA ARG A 152 -6.14 -5.01 0.78
C ARG A 152 -5.17 -4.03 0.12
N MET A 153 -4.11 -3.62 0.81
CA MET A 153 -3.16 -2.65 0.28
C MET A 153 -2.46 -3.15 -0.98
N ASN A 154 -2.11 -4.44 -1.02
CA ASN A 154 -1.58 -5.10 -2.21
C ASN A 154 -2.58 -5.05 -3.38
N ALA A 155 -3.83 -5.44 -3.13
CA ALA A 155 -4.88 -5.51 -4.14
C ALA A 155 -5.22 -4.13 -4.73
N ILE A 156 -5.37 -3.11 -3.88
CA ILE A 156 -5.62 -1.73 -4.33
C ILE A 156 -4.43 -1.24 -5.18
N SER A 157 -3.19 -1.46 -4.73
CA SER A 157 -2.01 -1.03 -5.48
C SER A 157 -1.95 -1.70 -6.86
N ARG A 158 -2.19 -3.01 -6.93
CA ARG A 158 -2.22 -3.75 -8.20
C ARG A 158 -3.37 -3.32 -9.11
N ALA A 159 -4.55 -3.05 -8.55
CA ALA A 159 -5.68 -2.51 -9.29
C ALA A 159 -5.35 -1.12 -9.89
N MET A 160 -4.71 -0.23 -9.12
CA MET A 160 -4.29 1.08 -9.60
C MET A 160 -3.26 0.99 -10.74
N ILE A 161 -2.31 0.05 -10.66
CA ILE A 161 -1.36 -0.21 -11.76
C ILE A 161 -2.11 -0.66 -13.02
N SER A 162 -3.09 -1.57 -12.89
CA SER A 162 -3.90 -2.04 -14.02
C SER A 162 -4.75 -0.91 -14.62
N LEU A 163 -5.36 -0.06 -13.79
CA LEU A 163 -6.13 1.09 -14.26
C LEU A 163 -5.27 2.12 -15.01
N HIS A 164 -4.04 2.37 -14.56
CA HIS A 164 -3.11 3.25 -15.27
C HIS A 164 -2.72 2.72 -16.66
N LYS A 165 -2.83 1.40 -16.86
CA LYS A 165 -2.63 0.71 -18.15
C LYS A 165 -3.94 0.48 -18.92
N GLU A 166 -5.03 1.13 -18.51
CA GLU A 166 -6.37 1.00 -19.11
C GLU A 166 -6.94 -0.44 -19.06
N MET A 167 -6.41 -1.30 -18.18
CA MET A 167 -6.86 -2.69 -18.02
C MET A 167 -7.91 -2.79 -16.91
N LYS A 168 -9.10 -2.22 -17.16
CA LYS A 168 -10.21 -2.17 -16.19
C LYS A 168 -10.62 -3.57 -15.69
N VAL A 169 -10.84 -4.51 -16.60
CA VAL A 169 -11.23 -5.90 -16.25
C VAL A 169 -10.22 -6.55 -15.31
N ALA A 170 -8.92 -6.39 -15.59
CA ALA A 170 -7.87 -6.92 -14.73
C ALA A 170 -7.89 -6.28 -13.33
N ALA A 171 -8.17 -4.98 -13.22
CA ALA A 171 -8.30 -4.30 -11.93
C ALA A 171 -9.49 -4.86 -11.12
N GLU A 172 -10.62 -5.11 -11.76
CA GLU A 172 -11.80 -5.71 -11.13
C GLU A 172 -11.54 -7.13 -10.65
N GLU A 173 -10.90 -7.97 -11.48
CA GLU A 173 -10.52 -9.34 -11.12
C GLU A 173 -9.57 -9.37 -9.91
N ILE A 174 -8.61 -8.45 -9.85
CA ILE A 174 -7.69 -8.31 -8.71
C ILE A 174 -8.46 -8.01 -7.42
N LEU A 175 -9.38 -7.04 -7.45
CA LEU A 175 -10.15 -6.63 -6.28
C LEU A 175 -11.14 -7.73 -5.84
N ALA A 176 -11.84 -8.35 -6.79
CA ALA A 176 -12.74 -9.46 -6.53
C ALA A 176 -12.01 -10.68 -5.94
N GLY A 177 -10.83 -11.00 -6.47
CA GLY A 177 -9.95 -12.05 -5.94
C GLY A 177 -9.50 -11.76 -4.51
N ALA A 178 -9.12 -10.52 -4.21
CA ALA A 178 -8.75 -10.12 -2.85
C ALA A 178 -9.93 -10.20 -1.87
N ILE A 179 -11.14 -9.78 -2.28
CA ILE A 179 -12.36 -9.93 -1.47
C ILE A 179 -12.58 -11.40 -1.14
N SER A 180 -12.56 -12.28 -2.15
CA SER A 180 -12.75 -13.72 -1.96
C SER A 180 -11.69 -14.33 -1.03
N ALA A 181 -10.43 -13.93 -1.20
CA ALA A 181 -9.34 -14.37 -0.33
C ALA A 181 -9.54 -13.94 1.13
N ILE A 182 -9.93 -12.68 1.40
CA ILE A 182 -10.19 -12.19 2.77
C ILE A 182 -11.43 -12.85 3.39
N GLU A 183 -12.47 -13.11 2.58
CA GLU A 183 -13.66 -13.83 3.03
C GLU A 183 -13.32 -15.27 3.43
N GLY A 184 -12.43 -15.93 2.69
CA GLY A 184 -11.95 -17.30 2.95
C GLY A 184 -10.80 -17.43 3.96
N MET A 185 -10.27 -16.34 4.52
CA MET A 185 -9.20 -16.40 5.52
C MET A 185 -9.66 -17.13 6.78
N LYS A 186 -8.77 -17.95 7.35
CA LYS A 186 -8.96 -18.52 8.69
C LYS A 186 -9.08 -17.38 9.70
N GLU A 187 -10.11 -17.45 10.53
CA GLU A 187 -10.36 -16.45 11.56
C GLU A 187 -9.24 -16.49 12.61
N ILE A 188 -8.71 -15.31 12.94
CA ILE A 188 -7.81 -15.10 14.07
C ILE A 188 -8.63 -14.44 15.18
N ASP A 189 -8.71 -15.08 16.35
CA ASP A 189 -9.51 -14.60 17.48
C ASP A 189 -8.82 -13.42 18.18
N THR A 190 -8.79 -12.27 17.51
CA THR A 190 -8.39 -10.98 18.06
C THR A 190 -9.33 -9.87 17.58
N PRO A 191 -9.65 -8.88 18.42
CA PRO A 191 -10.45 -7.73 17.99
C PRO A 191 -9.83 -6.98 16.80
N ALA A 192 -8.50 -6.92 16.74
CA ALA A 192 -7.77 -6.27 15.66
C ALA A 192 -8.02 -6.96 14.30
N PHE A 193 -7.96 -8.30 14.25
CA PHE A 193 -8.25 -9.04 13.01
C PHE A 193 -9.69 -8.83 12.55
N GLN A 194 -10.67 -8.96 13.45
CA GLN A 194 -12.09 -8.81 13.11
C GLN A 194 -12.39 -7.42 12.54
N PHE A 195 -11.90 -6.38 13.22
CA PHE A 195 -12.06 -5.00 12.77
C PHE A 195 -11.41 -4.78 11.41
N GLU A 196 -10.17 -5.23 11.24
CA GLU A 196 -9.42 -4.98 10.03
C GLU A 196 -9.93 -5.80 8.83
N ARG A 197 -10.40 -7.03 9.07
CA ARG A 197 -11.09 -7.86 8.07
C ARG A 197 -12.34 -7.17 7.55
N MET A 198 -13.22 -6.71 8.44
CA MET A 198 -14.43 -5.99 8.07
C MET A 198 -14.11 -4.70 7.32
N ARG A 199 -13.20 -3.89 7.87
CA ARG A 199 -12.72 -2.66 7.22
C ARG A 199 -12.20 -2.96 5.83
N SER A 200 -11.37 -4.00 5.68
CA SER A 200 -10.76 -4.33 4.40
C SER A 200 -11.74 -4.75 3.33
N LEU A 201 -12.73 -5.57 3.69
CA LEU A 201 -13.81 -5.95 2.79
C LEU A 201 -14.64 -4.74 2.35
N ASN A 202 -14.97 -3.84 3.28
CA ASN A 202 -15.75 -2.64 2.98
C ASN A 202 -15.02 -1.73 1.98
N TYR A 203 -13.72 -1.48 2.20
CA TYR A 203 -12.91 -0.67 1.27
C TYR A 203 -12.80 -1.32 -0.10
N LEU A 204 -12.46 -2.61 -0.19
CA LEU A 204 -12.33 -3.29 -1.48
C LEU A 204 -13.65 -3.31 -2.27
N LYS A 205 -14.78 -3.58 -1.59
CA LYS A 205 -16.12 -3.57 -2.21
C LYS A 205 -16.49 -2.17 -2.69
N ALA A 206 -16.19 -1.14 -1.90
CA ALA A 206 -16.42 0.26 -2.30
C ALA A 206 -15.56 0.65 -3.52
N THR A 207 -14.27 0.30 -3.53
CA THR A 207 -13.38 0.56 -4.67
C THR A 207 -13.83 -0.19 -5.93
N LEU A 208 -14.22 -1.45 -5.80
CA LEU A 208 -14.74 -2.24 -6.92
C LEU A 208 -16.00 -1.60 -7.50
N LYS A 209 -16.94 -1.21 -6.62
CA LYS A 209 -18.16 -0.49 -7.03
C LYS A 209 -17.84 0.82 -7.76
N GLN A 210 -16.88 1.61 -7.26
CA GLN A 210 -16.47 2.85 -7.92
C GLN A 210 -15.89 2.62 -9.32
N ILE A 211 -15.15 1.52 -9.52
CA ILE A 211 -14.61 1.16 -10.84
C ILE A 211 -15.75 0.75 -11.79
N HIS A 212 -16.75 0.01 -11.30
CA HIS A 212 -17.96 -0.32 -12.05
C HIS A 212 -18.77 0.95 -12.41
N ASP A 213 -19.06 1.80 -11.43
CA ASP A 213 -19.93 2.98 -11.57
C ASP A 213 -19.30 4.09 -12.44
N LYS A 214 -17.97 4.15 -12.59
CA LYS A 214 -17.27 5.10 -13.48
C LYS A 214 -17.54 4.90 -14.98
N GLU A 215 -18.41 3.97 -15.35
CA GLU A 215 -19.06 3.95 -16.66
C GLU A 215 -20.15 5.03 -16.84
N SER A 216 -20.55 5.73 -15.78
CA SER A 216 -21.53 6.82 -15.80
C SER A 216 -20.80 8.18 -15.80
N SER A 217 -21.11 9.02 -16.80
CA SER A 217 -20.54 10.34 -17.14
C SER A 217 -19.81 11.12 -16.02
N PRO A 218 -18.66 11.79 -16.32
CA PRO A 218 -17.95 12.67 -15.38
C PRO A 218 -18.84 13.71 -14.66
N VAL A 219 -19.91 14.16 -15.32
CA VAL A 219 -20.88 15.11 -14.77
C VAL A 219 -21.76 14.47 -13.69
N GLU A 220 -22.06 13.18 -13.80
CA GLU A 220 -22.88 12.44 -12.84
C GLU A 220 -22.09 12.13 -11.56
N GLY A 221 -20.79 11.85 -11.68
CA GLY A 221 -19.89 11.70 -10.53
C GLY A 221 -19.79 12.98 -9.69
N LEU A 222 -19.60 14.13 -10.35
CA LEU A 222 -19.55 15.42 -9.65
C LEU A 222 -20.89 15.80 -9.00
N LYS A 223 -22.03 15.43 -9.61
CA LYS A 223 -23.36 15.63 -9.03
C LYS A 223 -23.59 14.78 -7.77
N ALA A 224 -23.06 13.57 -7.73
CA ALA A 224 -23.13 12.71 -6.54
C ALA A 224 -22.23 13.24 -5.41
N GLU A 225 -21.03 13.73 -5.72
CA GLU A 225 -20.14 14.38 -4.74
C GLU A 225 -20.75 15.68 -4.20
N LEU A 226 -21.44 16.45 -5.05
CA LEU A 226 -22.17 17.64 -4.63
C LEU A 226 -23.32 17.29 -3.67
N ALA A 227 -24.08 16.23 -3.95
CA ALA A 227 -25.16 15.79 -3.06
C ALA A 227 -24.62 15.38 -1.69
N ALA A 228 -23.51 14.64 -1.64
CA ALA A 228 -22.86 14.27 -0.39
C ALA A 228 -22.35 15.49 0.40
N ALA A 229 -21.73 16.48 -0.27
CA ALA A 229 -21.26 17.69 0.41
C ALA A 229 -22.41 18.55 0.98
N VAL A 230 -23.60 18.53 0.35
CA VAL A 230 -24.79 19.22 0.86
C VAL A 230 -25.39 18.49 2.06
N ASP A 231 -25.43 17.16 2.04
CA ASP A 231 -25.91 16.34 3.15
C ASP A 231 -24.97 16.40 4.37
N GLU A 232 -23.67 16.61 4.13
CA GLU A 232 -22.63 16.82 5.16
C GLU A 232 -22.52 18.27 5.65
N GLU A 233 -23.39 19.18 5.17
CA GLU A 233 -23.38 20.63 5.45
C GLU A 233 -22.03 21.33 5.15
N ASP A 234 -21.19 20.73 4.30
CA ASP A 234 -19.94 21.31 3.81
C ASP A 234 -20.21 22.23 2.62
N TYR A 235 -20.72 23.43 2.94
CA TYR A 235 -21.18 24.40 1.94
C TYR A 235 -20.05 24.97 1.07
N GLU A 236 -18.81 24.98 1.55
CA GLU A 236 -17.63 25.45 0.80
C GLU A 236 -17.25 24.44 -0.28
N ARG A 237 -17.22 23.14 0.07
CA ARG A 237 -17.02 22.05 -0.89
C ARG A 237 -18.18 21.95 -1.88
N ALA A 238 -19.42 22.11 -1.41
CA ALA A 238 -20.59 22.13 -2.28
C ALA A 238 -20.57 23.30 -3.30
N ALA A 239 -20.06 24.47 -2.91
CA ALA A 239 -19.92 25.60 -3.82
C ALA A 239 -18.86 25.33 -4.91
N SER A 240 -17.68 24.83 -4.53
CA SER A 240 -16.62 24.48 -5.48
C SER A 240 -17.04 23.40 -6.48
N LEU A 241 -17.80 22.40 -6.02
CA LEU A 241 -18.33 21.34 -6.87
C LEU A 241 -19.41 21.85 -7.85
N ARG A 242 -20.26 22.80 -7.45
CA ARG A 242 -21.23 23.44 -8.35
C ARG A 242 -20.57 24.22 -9.48
N ASP A 243 -19.48 24.91 -9.19
CA ASP A 243 -18.73 25.68 -10.20
C ASP A 243 -18.09 24.74 -11.24
N ARG A 244 -17.46 23.65 -10.79
CA ARG A 244 -16.90 22.63 -11.68
C ARG A 244 -17.96 21.94 -12.55
N ILE A 245 -19.13 21.61 -12.00
CA ILE A 245 -20.23 21.00 -12.79
C ILE A 245 -20.70 21.95 -13.89
N ARG A 246 -20.76 23.25 -13.59
CA ARG A 246 -21.19 24.29 -14.53
C ARG A 246 -20.19 24.45 -15.67
N ASP A 247 -18.89 24.51 -15.37
CA ASP A 247 -17.83 24.63 -16.37
C ASP A 247 -17.83 23.41 -17.31
N LEU A 248 -17.91 22.19 -16.76
CA LEU A 248 -17.99 20.97 -17.57
C LEU A 248 -19.29 20.85 -18.37
N SER A 249 -20.41 21.35 -17.87
CA SER A 249 -21.68 21.33 -18.61
C SER A 249 -21.70 22.37 -19.73
N ALA A 250 -21.03 23.51 -19.55
CA ALA A 250 -20.85 24.54 -20.58
C ALA A 250 -19.90 24.08 -21.70
N ASP A 251 -18.84 23.35 -21.38
CA ASP A 251 -17.92 22.77 -22.36
C ASP A 251 -18.63 21.70 -23.23
N VAL A 252 -19.49 20.89 -22.61
CA VAL A 252 -20.30 19.88 -23.33
C VAL A 252 -21.38 20.54 -24.21
N GLU A 253 -22.00 21.64 -23.78
CA GLU A 253 -22.96 22.39 -24.61
C GLU A 253 -22.25 23.11 -25.79
N ALA A 254 -21.04 23.63 -25.58
CA ALA A 254 -20.24 24.27 -26.64
C ALA A 254 -19.71 23.29 -27.70
N GLU A 255 -19.38 22.05 -27.31
CA GLU A 255 -19.01 20.98 -28.26
C GLU A 255 -20.22 20.49 -29.08
N VAL A 256 -21.43 20.57 -28.54
CA VAL A 256 -22.67 20.21 -29.26
C VAL A 256 -23.11 21.33 -30.23
N GLU A 257 -22.91 22.61 -29.89
CA GLU A 257 -23.18 23.74 -30.79
C GLU A 257 -22.14 23.90 -31.91
N THR A 258 -20.90 23.45 -31.71
CA THR A 258 -19.83 23.50 -32.75
C THR A 258 -19.84 22.28 -33.68
N GLY A 259 -20.67 21.29 -33.41
CA GLY A 259 -20.76 20.02 -34.15
C GLY A 259 -21.80 19.98 -35.28
N ASP A 260 -22.57 21.04 -35.53
CA ASP A 260 -23.47 21.13 -36.69
C ASP A 260 -22.94 22.20 -37.66
N PHE A 261 -22.32 21.76 -38.75
CA PHE A 261 -22.34 22.34 -40.12
C PHE A 261 -21.18 21.77 -40.95
N GLY A 262 -21.51 20.92 -41.93
CA GLY A 262 -20.55 20.52 -42.96
C GLY A 262 -20.98 19.33 -43.83
N ASP A 263 -22.23 19.28 -44.25
CA ASP A 263 -22.67 18.44 -45.37
C ASP A 263 -22.01 18.97 -46.66
N SER A 264 -21.09 18.21 -47.25
CA SER A 264 -20.69 18.16 -48.68
C SER A 264 -19.62 17.10 -48.93
#